data_AF-A0A7S1DB31-F1
#
_entry.id   AF-A0A7S1DB31-F1
#
_cell.length_a   1.000
_cell.length_b   1.000
_cell.length_c   1.000
_cell.angle_alpha   90.00
_cell.angle_beta   90.00
_cell.angle_gamma   90.00
#
_symmetry.space_group_name_H-M   'P 1'
#
loop_
_entity.id
_entity.type
_entity.pdbx_description
1 polymer ?
#
loop_
_entity_poly.entity_id
_entity_poly.type
_entity_poly.pdbx_seq_one_letter_code
_entity_poly.pdbx_strand_id
1 'polypeptide(L)'
;TLLRRSIAGDAGSLHRLLNFLVSWGMVNEDAINDSTPTPKKLRSEGRSTTQFPWTVRLRDELAEAVVAESRKDDEDIDWKAVAARVGGGTTAADCERGFLTLSFEEARKQAATMERSITPDASEADVGSVVTVLPDTGDNTVVGAAIRTAVKATQDVTKAQKASVAALLASKSLATAQQQEESLSFVLAELNEKRMQKIENRLALLDDLEGMLEAERVALELERRDLYTARCRHWFGGGLS
;
A
#
# COMPACT_ATOMS: atom_id res chain seq x y z
N THR A 1 -29.28 -12.30 8.39
CA THR A 1 -30.12 -12.38 9.62
C THR A 1 -31.23 -11.33 9.64
N LEU A 2 -31.00 -10.10 9.16
CA LEU A 2 -32.03 -9.05 9.08
C LEU A 2 -33.23 -9.43 8.17
N LEU A 3 -32.98 -10.00 6.99
CA LEU A 3 -34.03 -10.46 6.05
C LEU A 3 -35.02 -11.49 6.64
N ARG A 4 -34.54 -12.38 7.53
CA ARG A 4 -35.39 -13.38 8.20
C ARG A 4 -36.31 -12.76 9.26
N ARG A 5 -35.99 -11.56 9.73
CA ARG A 5 -36.78 -10.84 10.74
C ARG A 5 -37.84 -9.94 10.12
N SER A 6 -37.65 -9.48 8.88
CA SER A 6 -38.55 -8.54 8.20
C SER A 6 -39.56 -9.20 7.26
N ILE A 7 -39.28 -10.43 6.80
CA ILE A 7 -40.13 -11.12 5.81
C ILE A 7 -40.57 -12.47 6.40
N ALA A 8 -41.89 -12.70 6.41
CA ALA A 8 -42.46 -13.98 6.79
C ALA A 8 -42.26 -14.99 5.64
N GLY A 9 -41.52 -16.07 5.88
CA GLY A 9 -41.26 -17.12 4.89
C GLY A 9 -40.37 -18.24 5.44
N ASP A 10 -40.31 -19.35 4.71
CA ASP A 10 -39.38 -20.44 5.04
C ASP A 10 -37.93 -19.95 4.95
N ALA A 11 -37.14 -20.28 5.97
CA ALA A 11 -35.75 -19.86 6.05
C ALA A 11 -34.92 -20.47 4.90
N GLY A 12 -35.27 -21.68 4.45
CA GLY A 12 -34.58 -22.37 3.37
C GLY A 12 -34.81 -21.73 2.00
N SER A 13 -36.05 -21.35 1.69
CA SER A 13 -36.37 -20.66 0.42
C SER A 13 -35.75 -19.26 0.35
N LEU A 14 -35.82 -18.49 1.44
CA LEU A 14 -35.19 -17.17 1.53
C LEU A 14 -33.66 -17.25 1.39
N HIS A 15 -33.03 -18.27 1.97
CA HIS A 15 -31.59 -18.47 1.84
C HIS A 15 -31.18 -18.81 0.39
N ARG A 16 -31.96 -19.65 -0.31
CA ARG A 16 -31.71 -19.97 -1.72
C ARG A 16 -31.86 -18.75 -2.64
N LEU A 17 -32.91 -17.94 -2.44
CA LEU A 17 -33.10 -16.70 -3.18
C LEU A 17 -31.95 -15.71 -2.94
N LEU A 18 -31.55 -15.53 -1.69
CA LEU A 18 -30.45 -14.64 -1.34
C LEU A 18 -29.14 -15.10 -1.99
N ASN A 19 -28.83 -16.41 -1.95
CA ASN A 19 -27.65 -16.94 -2.60
C ASN A 19 -27.69 -16.77 -4.13
N PHE A 20 -28.86 -16.94 -4.74
CA PHE A 20 -29.04 -16.70 -6.17
C PHE A 20 -28.78 -15.23 -6.53
N LEU A 21 -29.35 -14.28 -5.79
CA LEU A 21 -29.17 -12.85 -6.06
C LEU A 21 -27.71 -12.40 -5.85
N VAL A 22 -27.03 -12.98 -4.86
CA VAL A 22 -25.59 -12.75 -4.62
C VAL A 22 -24.74 -13.39 -5.72
N SER A 23 -25.04 -14.62 -6.16
CA SER A 23 -24.23 -15.29 -7.20
C SER A 23 -24.35 -14.63 -8.57
N TRP A 24 -25.45 -13.91 -8.82
CA TRP A 24 -25.67 -13.11 -10.02
C TRP A 24 -25.19 -11.67 -9.90
N GLY A 25 -24.53 -11.30 -8.78
CA GLY A 25 -23.98 -9.96 -8.56
C GLY A 25 -25.03 -8.85 -8.38
N MET A 26 -26.31 -9.20 -8.25
CA MET A 26 -27.39 -8.20 -8.17
C MET A 26 -27.52 -7.56 -6.77
N VAL A 27 -26.87 -8.15 -5.76
CA VAL A 27 -26.85 -7.69 -4.38
C VAL A 27 -25.43 -7.85 -3.84
N ASN A 28 -24.91 -6.83 -3.16
CA ASN A 28 -23.57 -6.80 -2.53
C ASN A 28 -22.36 -6.80 -3.49
N GLU A 29 -22.50 -6.36 -4.74
CA GLU A 29 -21.36 -6.23 -5.67
C GLU A 29 -20.29 -5.26 -5.14
N ASP A 30 -20.71 -4.13 -4.55
CA ASP A 30 -19.83 -3.11 -3.97
C ASP A 30 -19.45 -3.37 -2.49
N ALA A 31 -19.96 -4.44 -1.89
CA ALA A 31 -19.72 -4.77 -0.48
C ALA A 31 -18.46 -5.64 -0.25
N ILE A 32 -17.58 -5.71 -1.25
CA ILE A 32 -16.20 -6.21 -1.12
C ILE A 32 -15.32 -5.13 -0.44
N ASN A 33 -15.86 -4.51 0.60
CA ASN A 33 -15.15 -3.66 1.53
C ASN A 33 -15.17 -4.34 2.90
N ASP A 34 -14.19 -3.97 3.73
CA ASP A 34 -13.63 -4.62 4.93
C ASP A 34 -14.59 -5.19 6.01
N SER A 35 -15.90 -5.05 5.83
CA SER A 35 -16.93 -5.39 6.82
C SER A 35 -17.78 -6.62 6.48
N THR A 36 -17.53 -7.32 5.37
CA THR A 36 -18.21 -8.61 5.11
C THR A 36 -17.49 -9.77 5.82
N PRO A 37 -18.22 -10.70 6.48
CA PRO A 37 -17.62 -11.89 7.05
C PRO A 37 -17.11 -12.76 5.89
N THR A 38 -15.80 -12.71 5.65
CA THR A 38 -15.15 -13.48 4.59
C THR A 38 -15.51 -14.96 4.77
N PRO A 39 -16.03 -15.65 3.74
CA PRO A 39 -16.34 -17.06 3.87
C PRO A 39 -15.06 -17.80 4.20
N LYS A 40 -15.10 -18.74 5.16
CA LYS A 40 -13.92 -19.47 5.66
C LYS A 40 -13.05 -20.12 4.57
N LYS A 41 -13.60 -20.33 3.37
CA LYS A 41 -12.92 -20.88 2.19
C LYS A 41 -12.12 -19.85 1.38
N LEU A 42 -12.46 -18.55 1.48
CA LEU A 42 -11.73 -17.43 0.85
C LEU A 42 -10.84 -16.66 1.83
N ARG A 43 -11.01 -16.88 3.15
CA ARG A 43 -9.90 -16.67 4.08
C ARG A 43 -8.84 -17.63 3.58
N SER A 44 -7.84 -17.08 2.90
CA SER A 44 -6.86 -17.83 2.15
C SER A 44 -6.55 -19.13 2.88
N GLU A 45 -6.58 -20.25 2.16
CA GLU A 45 -5.50 -21.20 2.33
C GLU A 45 -4.22 -20.43 1.96
N GLY A 46 -3.84 -19.45 2.79
CA GLY A 46 -2.48 -19.02 2.91
C GLY A 46 -1.85 -20.33 3.26
N ARG A 47 -1.17 -20.91 2.26
CA ARG A 47 -0.40 -22.12 2.36
C ARG A 47 0.30 -21.97 3.70
N SER A 48 -0.24 -22.63 4.71
CA SER A 48 0.46 -22.80 5.96
C SER A 48 1.52 -23.76 5.49
N THR A 49 2.61 -23.21 4.97
CA THR A 49 3.90 -23.88 4.90
C THR A 49 4.01 -24.46 6.28
N THR A 50 3.74 -25.76 6.35
CA THR A 50 3.60 -26.51 7.59
C THR A 50 4.84 -26.17 8.36
N GLN A 51 4.72 -25.29 9.36
CA GLN A 51 5.88 -24.78 10.07
C GLN A 51 6.58 -26.03 10.58
N PHE A 52 7.79 -26.25 10.09
CA PHE A 52 8.56 -27.39 10.51
C PHE A 52 8.64 -27.33 12.06
N PRO A 53 8.27 -28.40 12.77
CA PRO A 53 8.17 -28.35 14.22
C PRO A 53 9.57 -28.25 14.84
N TRP A 54 9.98 -27.02 15.14
CA TRP A 54 11.28 -26.72 15.75
C TRP A 54 11.31 -27.19 17.21
N THR A 55 12.02 -28.29 17.46
CA THR A 55 12.37 -28.71 18.83
C THR A 55 13.51 -27.84 19.37
N VAL A 56 13.62 -27.72 20.70
CA VAL A 56 14.69 -26.92 21.35
C VAL A 56 16.08 -27.30 20.83
N ARG A 57 16.36 -28.61 20.72
CA ARG A 57 17.65 -29.12 20.24
C ARG A 57 17.96 -28.71 18.79
N LEU A 58 16.98 -28.85 17.89
CA LEU A 58 17.16 -28.47 16.49
C LEU A 58 17.39 -26.96 16.32
N ARG A 59 16.88 -26.14 17.25
CA ARG A 59 17.13 -24.68 17.24
C ARG A 59 18.55 -24.34 17.64
N ASP A 60 19.08 -25.03 18.65
CA ASP A 60 20.46 -24.85 19.09
C ASP A 60 21.43 -25.31 17.98
N GLU A 61 21.14 -26.45 17.34
CA GLU A 61 21.91 -26.96 16.19
C GLU A 61 21.85 -26.02 14.97
N LEU A 62 20.68 -25.43 14.69
CA LEU A 62 20.52 -24.41 13.63
C LEU A 62 21.34 -23.15 13.93
N ALA A 63 21.26 -22.65 15.16
CA ALA A 63 22.00 -21.48 15.60
C ALA A 63 23.52 -21.69 15.46
N GLU A 64 24.02 -22.85 15.90
CA GLU A 64 25.43 -23.22 15.79
C GLU A 64 25.86 -23.38 14.31
N ALA A 65 25.04 -24.04 13.49
CA ALA A 65 25.31 -24.23 12.08
C ALA A 65 25.41 -22.89 11.32
N VAL A 66 24.50 -21.94 11.59
CA VAL A 66 24.51 -20.61 10.97
C VAL A 66 25.74 -19.80 11.42
N VAL A 67 26.11 -19.86 12.70
CA VAL A 67 27.32 -19.17 13.20
C VAL A 67 28.58 -19.77 12.56
N ALA A 68 28.67 -21.10 12.45
CA ALA A 68 29.80 -21.76 11.82
C ALA A 68 29.91 -21.43 10.32
N GLU A 69 28.77 -21.31 9.62
CA GLU A 69 28.75 -20.95 8.20
C GLU A 69 29.06 -19.46 7.98
N SER A 70 28.60 -18.57 8.86
CA SER A 70 28.88 -17.13 8.78
C SER A 70 30.37 -16.76 8.93
N ARG A 71 31.17 -17.69 9.50
CA ARG A 71 32.63 -17.57 9.65
C ARG A 71 33.38 -17.96 8.39
N LYS A 72 32.76 -18.66 7.44
CA LYS A 72 33.34 -18.88 6.13
C LYS A 72 33.25 -17.56 5.36
N ASP A 73 34.30 -17.20 4.64
CA ASP A 73 34.40 -15.94 3.89
C ASP A 73 33.53 -15.92 2.62
N ASP A 74 32.64 -16.90 2.43
CA ASP A 74 31.74 -16.97 1.28
C ASP A 74 30.75 -15.80 1.23
N GLU A 75 30.38 -15.37 0.02
CA GLU A 75 29.47 -14.24 -0.28
C GLU A 75 28.00 -14.52 0.03
N ASP A 76 27.55 -15.75 0.25
CA ASP A 76 26.21 -16.07 0.77
C ASP A 76 26.22 -17.19 1.81
N ILE A 77 25.25 -17.20 2.72
CA ILE A 77 25.07 -18.30 3.68
C ILE A 77 24.50 -19.49 2.90
N ASP A 78 25.26 -20.58 2.80
CA ASP A 78 24.76 -21.79 2.14
C ASP A 78 23.76 -22.52 3.03
N TRP A 79 22.49 -22.16 2.89
CA TRP A 79 21.37 -22.78 3.60
C TRP A 79 21.23 -24.28 3.32
N LYS A 80 21.77 -24.81 2.21
CA LYS A 80 21.80 -26.25 1.95
C LYS A 80 22.82 -26.94 2.85
N ALA A 81 23.99 -26.33 3.05
CA ALA A 81 24.99 -26.83 3.99
C ALA A 81 24.49 -26.74 5.44
N VAL A 82 23.78 -25.66 5.79
CA VAL A 82 23.13 -25.52 7.10
C VAL A 82 22.08 -26.62 7.32
N ALA A 83 21.18 -26.85 6.35
CA ALA A 83 20.18 -27.91 6.44
C ALA A 83 20.81 -29.31 6.56
N ALA A 84 21.92 -29.57 5.83
CA ALA A 84 22.65 -30.84 5.92
C ALA A 84 23.26 -31.06 7.30
N ARG A 85 23.68 -30.00 8.01
CA ARG A 85 24.28 -30.08 9.35
C ARG A 85 23.23 -30.24 10.45
N VAL A 86 22.08 -29.56 10.32
CA VAL A 86 20.96 -29.66 11.29
C VAL A 86 20.24 -31.02 11.14
N GLY A 87 20.11 -31.53 9.91
CA GLY A 87 19.44 -32.81 9.66
C GLY A 87 17.94 -32.78 9.96
N GLY A 88 17.35 -33.95 10.20
CA GLY A 88 15.94 -34.08 10.62
C GLY A 88 14.88 -33.83 9.53
N GLY A 89 15.26 -33.82 8.24
CA GLY A 89 14.34 -33.58 7.14
C GLY A 89 14.02 -32.10 6.89
N THR A 90 14.83 -31.20 7.44
CA THR A 90 14.73 -29.75 7.22
C THR A 90 15.18 -29.38 5.80
N THR A 91 14.43 -28.50 5.13
CA THR A 91 14.86 -27.91 3.86
C THR A 91 15.63 -26.61 4.10
N ALA A 92 16.43 -26.17 3.12
CA ALA A 92 17.15 -24.90 3.19
C ALA A 92 16.21 -23.70 3.49
N ALA A 93 15.04 -23.68 2.87
CA ALA A 93 14.02 -22.65 3.08
C ALA A 93 13.40 -22.73 4.49
N ASP A 94 13.24 -23.94 5.05
CA ASP A 94 12.76 -24.10 6.42
C ASP A 94 13.79 -23.60 7.43
N CYS A 95 15.09 -23.85 7.21
CA CYS A 95 16.17 -23.35 8.05
C CYS A 95 16.24 -21.81 8.06
N GLU A 96 16.12 -21.18 6.89
CA GLU A 96 16.11 -19.72 6.77
C GLU A 96 14.91 -19.10 7.48
N ARG A 97 13.70 -19.62 7.23
CA ARG A 97 12.47 -19.18 7.91
C ARG A 97 12.53 -19.45 9.40
N GLY A 98 13.04 -20.61 9.81
CA GLY A 98 13.27 -20.98 11.19
C GLY A 98 14.14 -19.93 11.86
N PHE A 99 15.31 -19.66 11.31
CA PHE A 99 16.24 -18.68 11.87
C PHE A 99 15.60 -17.29 12.09
N LEU A 100 14.82 -16.80 11.11
CA LEU A 100 14.15 -15.50 11.22
C LEU A 100 12.95 -15.48 12.17
N THR A 101 12.26 -16.61 12.34
CA THR A 101 11.04 -16.71 13.17
C THR A 101 11.31 -17.02 14.64
N LEU A 102 12.41 -17.71 14.96
CA LEU A 102 12.71 -18.15 16.34
C LEU A 102 12.90 -17.00 17.33
N SER A 103 13.43 -15.87 16.88
CA SER A 103 13.54 -14.65 17.69
C SER A 103 12.20 -14.11 18.17
N PHE A 104 11.13 -14.35 17.41
CA PHE A 104 9.79 -13.87 17.72
C PHE A 104 9.02 -14.81 18.64
N GLU A 105 9.29 -16.11 18.61
CA GLU A 105 8.66 -17.03 19.55
C GLU A 105 9.13 -16.75 20.99
N GLU A 106 10.41 -16.38 21.15
CA GLU A 106 10.97 -15.92 22.42
C GLU A 106 10.45 -14.53 22.81
N ALA A 107 10.38 -13.58 21.88
CA ALA A 107 9.81 -12.26 22.14
C ALA A 107 8.31 -12.33 22.49
N ARG A 108 7.55 -13.22 21.85
CA ARG A 108 6.12 -13.47 22.15
C ARG A 108 5.94 -14.10 23.53
N LYS A 109 6.82 -15.04 23.92
CA LYS A 109 6.81 -15.60 25.28
C LYS A 109 7.12 -14.54 26.34
N GLN A 110 8.08 -13.65 26.07
CA GLN A 110 8.42 -12.52 26.95
C GLN A 110 7.29 -11.47 27.03
N ALA A 111 6.65 -11.15 25.90
CA ALA A 111 5.50 -10.25 25.85
C ALA A 111 4.24 -10.87 26.50
N ALA A 112 4.07 -12.19 26.46
CA ALA A 112 2.98 -12.88 27.14
C ALA A 112 3.16 -12.91 28.67
N THR A 113 4.40 -12.81 29.16
CA THR A 113 4.70 -12.66 30.60
C THR A 113 4.64 -11.21 31.09
N MET A 114 4.67 -10.21 30.22
CA MET A 114 4.33 -8.82 30.58
C MET A 114 2.81 -8.66 30.55
N GLU A 115 2.21 -8.23 31.66
CA GLU A 115 0.76 -8.10 31.79
C GLU A 115 0.16 -7.24 30.66
N ARG A 116 -0.83 -7.79 29.96
CA ARG A 116 -1.57 -7.11 28.90
C ARG A 116 -2.36 -5.94 29.49
N SER A 117 -2.09 -4.72 29.02
CA SER A 117 -2.98 -3.57 29.22
C SER A 117 -4.34 -3.87 28.59
N ILE A 118 -5.42 -3.58 29.31
CA ILE A 118 -6.82 -3.95 28.99
C ILE A 118 -7.45 -3.00 27.95
N THR A 119 -6.70 -2.05 27.37
CA THR A 119 -7.26 -1.10 26.39
C THR A 119 -7.41 -1.75 25.01
N PRO A 120 -8.64 -1.89 24.47
CA PRO A 120 -8.90 -2.50 23.18
C PRO A 120 -8.87 -1.42 22.10
N ASP A 121 -7.71 -0.79 21.88
CA ASP A 121 -7.57 0.15 20.77
C ASP A 121 -6.13 0.19 20.25
N ALA A 122 -5.72 -0.97 19.74
CA ALA A 122 -4.69 -1.06 18.73
C ALA A 122 -5.02 -2.33 17.97
N SER A 123 -5.27 -2.22 16.66
CA SER A 123 -5.24 -3.36 15.77
C SER A 123 -3.99 -4.18 16.09
N GLU A 124 -4.18 -5.36 16.70
CA GLU A 124 -3.13 -6.36 16.86
C GLU A 124 -2.71 -6.75 15.44
N ALA A 125 -1.83 -5.96 14.83
CA ALA A 125 -1.01 -6.41 13.74
C ALA A 125 -0.24 -7.59 14.33
N ASP A 126 -0.72 -8.79 14.04
CA ASP A 126 -0.08 -10.03 14.43
C ASP A 126 1.35 -9.98 13.87
N VAL A 127 2.29 -9.57 14.71
CA VAL A 127 3.71 -9.43 14.36
C VAL A 127 4.24 -10.79 13.88
N GLY A 128 3.61 -11.89 14.31
CA GLY A 128 3.84 -13.23 13.76
C GLY A 128 3.47 -13.36 12.29
N SER A 129 2.35 -12.77 11.85
CA SER A 129 1.91 -12.77 10.45
C SER A 129 2.83 -11.95 9.55
N VAL A 130 3.32 -10.81 10.02
CA VAL A 130 4.24 -9.95 9.26
C VAL A 130 5.54 -10.72 8.99
N VAL A 131 6.12 -11.37 10.01
CA VAL A 131 7.37 -12.13 9.88
C VAL A 131 7.22 -13.37 8.98
N THR A 132 6.04 -14.01 8.93
CA THR A 132 5.81 -15.11 7.96
C THR A 132 5.78 -14.65 6.50
N VAL A 133 5.52 -13.36 6.24
CA VAL A 133 5.41 -12.79 4.88
C VAL A 133 6.74 -12.20 4.40
N LEU A 134 7.65 -11.80 5.31
CA LEU A 134 8.96 -11.25 4.93
C LEU A 134 9.87 -12.18 4.12
N PRO A 135 10.07 -13.46 4.48
CA PRO A 135 10.98 -14.33 3.72
C PRO A 135 10.42 -14.74 2.35
N ASP A 136 9.12 -14.57 2.10
CA ASP A 136 8.49 -14.87 0.80
C ASP A 136 8.54 -13.70 -0.19
N THR A 137 8.88 -12.49 0.26
CA THR A 137 8.69 -11.25 -0.54
C THR A 137 9.95 -10.42 -0.74
N GLY A 138 11.11 -10.92 -0.29
CA GLY A 138 12.41 -10.27 -0.43
C GLY A 138 13.32 -10.97 -1.43
N ASP A 139 14.21 -10.21 -2.05
CA ASP A 139 15.33 -10.76 -2.81
C ASP A 139 16.23 -11.57 -1.87
N ASN A 140 16.45 -12.84 -2.20
CA ASN A 140 17.20 -13.79 -1.37
C ASN A 140 18.63 -13.28 -1.02
N THR A 141 19.19 -12.42 -1.87
CA THR A 141 20.50 -11.78 -1.68
C THR A 141 20.49 -10.74 -0.55
N VAL A 142 19.43 -9.95 -0.42
CA VAL A 142 19.29 -8.94 0.65
C VAL A 142 19.07 -9.62 2.00
N VAL A 143 18.35 -10.75 2.02
CA VAL A 143 18.17 -11.60 3.20
C VAL A 143 19.50 -12.22 3.65
N GLY A 144 20.25 -12.82 2.73
CA GLY A 144 21.58 -13.37 3.02
C GLY A 144 22.55 -12.31 3.56
N ALA A 145 22.60 -11.13 2.94
CA ALA A 145 23.44 -10.02 3.38
C ALA A 145 23.02 -9.47 4.75
N ALA A 146 21.71 -9.30 5.00
CA ALA A 146 21.20 -8.82 6.28
C ALA A 146 21.50 -9.80 7.42
N ILE A 147 21.33 -11.11 7.18
CA ILE A 147 21.63 -12.15 8.18
C ILE A 147 23.14 -12.19 8.43
N ARG A 148 23.98 -12.20 7.40
CA ARG A 148 25.44 -12.22 7.59
C ARG A 148 25.91 -10.99 8.36
N THR A 149 25.52 -9.79 7.94
CA THR A 149 25.98 -8.55 8.59
C THR A 149 25.59 -8.54 10.07
N ALA A 150 24.37 -8.98 10.38
CA ALA A 150 23.91 -9.12 11.75
C ALA A 150 24.69 -10.18 12.54
N VAL A 151 24.96 -11.36 11.96
CA VAL A 151 25.71 -12.44 12.62
C VAL A 151 27.20 -12.11 12.77
N LYS A 152 27.80 -11.38 11.83
CA LYS A 152 29.19 -10.89 11.93
C LYS A 152 29.33 -9.78 12.99
N ALA A 153 28.32 -8.92 13.13
CA ALA A 153 28.32 -7.83 14.10
C ALA A 153 28.08 -8.30 15.54
N THR A 154 27.27 -9.35 15.73
CA THR A 154 26.96 -9.86 17.06
C THR A 154 27.19 -11.37 17.14
N GLN A 155 28.01 -11.80 18.10
CA GLN A 155 28.20 -13.23 18.42
C GLN A 155 26.94 -13.87 19.03
N ASP A 156 26.02 -13.04 19.56
CA ASP A 156 24.73 -13.46 20.09
C ASP A 156 23.71 -13.68 18.97
N VAL A 157 23.33 -14.94 18.74
CA VAL A 157 22.38 -15.34 17.68
C VAL A 157 21.04 -14.63 17.79
N THR A 158 20.54 -14.43 19.02
CA THR A 158 19.24 -13.78 19.26
C THR A 158 19.27 -12.29 18.91
N LYS A 159 20.41 -11.60 19.10
CA LYS A 159 20.59 -10.20 18.69
C LYS A 159 20.76 -10.10 17.17
N ALA A 160 21.51 -11.02 16.58
CA ALA A 160 21.67 -11.10 15.13
C ALA A 160 20.33 -11.31 14.41
N GLN A 161 19.47 -12.20 14.93
CA GLN A 161 18.14 -12.42 14.36
C GLN A 161 17.28 -11.15 14.41
N LYS A 162 17.22 -10.45 15.57
CA LYS A 162 16.47 -9.18 15.70
C LYS A 162 16.97 -8.12 14.74
N ALA A 163 18.29 -7.96 14.63
CA ALA A 163 18.91 -6.99 13.72
C ALA A 163 18.64 -7.33 12.25
N SER A 164 18.72 -8.60 11.86
CA SER A 164 18.43 -9.04 10.49
C SER A 164 16.98 -8.76 10.09
N VAL A 165 16.02 -9.02 10.98
CA VAL A 165 14.61 -8.78 10.69
C VAL A 165 14.31 -7.28 10.67
N ALA A 166 14.90 -6.50 11.57
CA ALA A 166 14.79 -5.04 11.53
C ALA A 166 15.34 -4.47 10.21
N ALA A 167 16.47 -4.99 9.72
CA ALA A 167 17.05 -4.58 8.44
C ALA A 167 16.15 -4.94 7.25
N LEU A 168 15.52 -6.11 7.26
CA LEU A 168 14.58 -6.52 6.21
C LEU A 168 13.28 -5.73 6.23
N LEU A 169 12.75 -5.42 7.42
CA LEU A 169 11.61 -4.52 7.56
C LEU A 169 11.97 -3.12 7.04
N ALA A 170 13.15 -2.63 7.40
CA ALA A 170 13.64 -1.34 6.93
C ALA A 170 13.78 -1.31 5.40
N SER A 171 14.40 -2.34 4.79
CA SER A 171 14.57 -2.40 3.33
C SER A 171 13.25 -2.48 2.60
N LYS A 172 12.29 -3.29 3.09
CA LYS A 172 10.96 -3.38 2.50
C LYS A 172 10.21 -2.06 2.62
N SER A 173 10.26 -1.43 3.79
CA SER A 173 9.61 -0.13 4.02
C SER A 173 10.18 0.97 3.11
N LEU A 174 11.50 0.94 2.87
CA LEU A 174 12.17 1.85 1.95
C LEU A 174 11.70 1.63 0.50
N ALA A 175 11.64 0.37 0.06
CA ALA A 175 11.16 0.04 -1.28
C ALA A 175 9.69 0.46 -1.49
N THR A 176 8.84 0.26 -0.47
CA THR A 176 7.45 0.72 -0.53
C THR A 176 7.36 2.25 -0.53
N ALA A 177 8.22 2.94 0.22
CA ALA A 177 8.25 4.41 0.24
C ALA A 177 8.66 4.97 -1.13
N GLN A 178 9.67 4.38 -1.78
CA GLN A 178 10.09 4.76 -3.14
C GLN A 178 8.95 4.59 -4.15
N GLN A 179 8.24 3.47 -4.09
CA GLN A 179 7.07 3.25 -4.95
C GLN A 179 5.97 4.30 -4.72
N GLN A 180 5.76 4.73 -3.47
CA GLN A 180 4.80 5.79 -3.17
C GLN A 180 5.27 7.15 -3.70
N GLU A 181 6.56 7.47 -3.59
CA GLU A 181 7.13 8.71 -4.16
C GLU A 181 6.93 8.81 -5.68
N GLU A 182 7.14 7.71 -6.41
CA GLU A 182 6.87 7.65 -7.85
C GLU A 182 5.39 7.93 -8.16
N SER A 183 4.47 7.32 -7.41
CA SER A 183 3.03 7.54 -7.59
C SER A 183 2.61 8.99 -7.27
N LEU A 184 3.18 9.59 -6.23
CA LEU A 184 2.95 10.99 -5.89
C LEU A 184 3.49 11.91 -6.99
N SER A 185 4.66 11.61 -7.55
CA SER A 185 5.23 12.38 -8.65
C SER A 185 4.31 12.41 -9.87
N PHE A 186 3.66 11.29 -10.18
CA PHE A 186 2.68 11.19 -11.26
C PHE A 186 1.45 12.08 -11.00
N VAL A 187 0.85 11.96 -9.80
CA VAL A 187 -0.34 12.75 -9.44
C VAL A 187 -0.02 14.25 -9.41
N LEU A 188 1.19 14.65 -8.99
CA LEU A 188 1.63 16.03 -9.02
C LEU A 188 1.77 16.57 -10.45
N ALA A 189 2.28 15.75 -11.38
CA ALA A 189 2.35 16.12 -12.79
C ALA A 189 0.94 16.31 -13.38
N GLU A 190 0.01 15.41 -13.08
CA GLU A 190 -1.39 15.53 -13.51
C GLU A 190 -2.06 16.79 -12.91
N LEU A 191 -1.84 17.07 -11.63
CA LEU A 191 -2.36 18.27 -10.98
C LEU A 191 -1.81 19.54 -11.65
N ASN A 192 -0.51 19.58 -11.96
CA ASN A 192 0.11 20.72 -12.62
C ASN A 192 -0.50 20.94 -14.01
N GLU A 193 -0.69 19.86 -14.77
CA GLU A 193 -1.36 19.90 -16.06
C GLU A 193 -2.79 20.47 -15.95
N LYS A 194 -3.58 19.99 -14.98
CA LYS A 194 -4.93 20.54 -14.72
C LYS A 194 -4.90 22.00 -14.29
N ARG A 195 -3.87 22.43 -13.56
CA ARG A 195 -3.70 23.84 -13.15
C ARG A 195 -3.36 24.72 -14.35
N MET A 196 -2.51 24.25 -15.25
CA MET A 196 -2.17 24.96 -16.48
C MET A 196 -3.41 25.10 -17.37
N GLN A 197 -4.15 24.02 -17.61
CA GLN A 197 -5.41 24.03 -18.38
C GLN A 197 -6.45 25.00 -17.79
N LYS A 198 -6.54 25.08 -16.45
CA LYS A 198 -7.44 26.03 -15.79
C LYS A 198 -7.01 27.48 -16.02
N ILE A 199 -5.71 27.76 -16.01
CA ILE A 199 -5.19 29.11 -16.26
C ILE A 199 -5.41 29.47 -17.73
N GLU A 200 -5.13 28.56 -18.66
CA GLU A 200 -5.37 28.76 -20.10
C GLU A 200 -6.84 29.07 -20.39
N ASN A 201 -7.78 28.31 -19.81
CA ASN A 201 -9.20 28.59 -19.98
C ASN A 201 -9.63 29.97 -19.43
N ARG A 202 -9.07 30.36 -18.28
CA ARG A 202 -9.34 31.68 -17.70
C ARG A 202 -8.76 32.80 -18.55
N LEU A 203 -7.56 32.62 -19.11
CA LEU A 203 -6.94 33.58 -20.01
C LEU A 203 -7.77 33.71 -21.29
N ALA A 204 -8.21 32.60 -21.88
CA ALA A 204 -9.09 32.65 -23.05
C ALA A 204 -10.39 33.43 -22.78
N LEU A 205 -11.00 33.23 -21.61
CA LEU A 205 -12.20 33.99 -21.22
C LEU A 205 -11.90 35.49 -21.00
N LEU A 206 -10.71 35.83 -20.50
CA LEU A 206 -10.31 37.23 -20.35
C LEU A 206 -10.05 37.90 -21.71
N ASP A 207 -9.42 37.19 -22.65
CA ASP A 207 -9.23 37.67 -24.03
C ASP A 207 -10.58 37.93 -24.73
N ASP A 208 -11.56 37.03 -24.55
CA ASP A 208 -12.91 37.21 -25.09
C ASP A 208 -13.61 38.46 -24.49
N LEU A 209 -13.46 38.67 -23.17
CA LEU A 209 -13.99 39.86 -22.49
C LEU A 209 -13.31 41.15 -22.99
N GLU A 210 -11.99 41.13 -23.17
CA GLU A 210 -11.25 42.26 -23.73
C GLU A 210 -11.74 42.60 -25.14
N GLY A 211 -11.90 41.58 -26.00
CA GLY A 211 -12.44 41.77 -27.36
C GLY A 211 -13.85 42.39 -27.38
N MET A 212 -14.74 41.97 -26.46
CA MET A 212 -16.07 42.59 -26.34
C MET A 212 -15.99 44.04 -25.87
N LEU A 213 -15.15 44.34 -24.87
CA LEU A 213 -14.99 45.69 -24.35
C LEU A 213 -14.37 46.64 -25.40
N GLU A 214 -13.43 46.14 -26.21
CA GLU A 214 -12.89 46.90 -27.34
C GLU A 214 -13.96 47.19 -28.40
N ALA A 215 -14.80 46.20 -28.72
CA ALA A 215 -15.92 46.39 -29.66
C ALA A 215 -16.93 47.42 -29.14
N GLU A 216 -17.31 47.35 -27.86
CA GLU A 216 -18.20 48.33 -27.22
C GLU A 216 -17.59 49.74 -27.25
N ARG A 217 -16.30 49.86 -26.93
CA ARG A 217 -15.59 51.13 -27.00
C ARG A 217 -15.64 51.72 -28.41
N VAL A 218 -15.31 50.93 -29.43
CA VAL A 218 -15.32 51.40 -30.82
C VAL A 218 -16.72 51.80 -31.27
N ALA A 219 -17.75 51.03 -30.89
CA ALA A 219 -19.15 51.35 -31.18
C ALA A 219 -19.56 52.70 -30.56
N LEU A 220 -19.26 52.93 -29.28
CA LEU A 220 -19.54 54.20 -28.61
C LEU A 220 -18.78 55.38 -29.22
N GLU A 221 -17.53 55.16 -29.63
CA GLU A 221 -16.76 56.20 -30.32
C GLU A 221 -17.35 56.55 -31.70
N LEU A 222 -17.89 55.56 -32.43
CA LEU A 222 -18.57 55.78 -33.70
C LEU A 222 -19.91 56.51 -33.52
N GLU A 223 -20.75 56.07 -32.58
CA GLU A 223 -22.01 56.76 -32.25
C GLU A 223 -21.75 58.23 -31.87
N ARG A 224 -20.72 58.48 -31.06
CA ARG A 224 -20.32 59.83 -30.69
C ARG A 224 -19.91 60.66 -31.91
N ARG A 225 -19.10 60.09 -32.82
CA ARG A 225 -18.70 60.74 -34.08
C ARG A 225 -19.92 61.08 -34.94
N ASP A 226 -20.83 60.12 -35.12
CA ASP A 226 -22.06 60.30 -35.91
C ASP A 226 -22.96 61.40 -35.35
N LEU A 227 -23.14 61.44 -34.02
CA LEU A 227 -23.89 62.50 -33.35
C LEU A 227 -23.27 63.88 -33.57
N TYR A 228 -21.94 64.01 -33.50
CA TYR A 228 -21.27 65.28 -33.82
C TYR A 228 -21.41 65.65 -35.29
N THR A 229 -21.24 64.70 -36.20
CA THR A 229 -21.40 64.95 -37.65
C THR A 229 -22.84 65.36 -37.98
N ALA A 230 -23.85 64.69 -37.42
CA ALA A 230 -25.25 65.06 -37.57
C ALA A 230 -25.51 66.48 -37.06
N ARG A 231 -24.95 66.82 -35.89
CA ARG A 231 -25.01 68.19 -35.35
C ARG A 231 -24.35 69.19 -36.30
N CYS A 232 -23.12 68.97 -36.74
CA CYS A 232 -22.44 69.88 -37.67
C CYS A 232 -23.23 70.06 -38.97
N ARG A 233 -23.82 69.00 -39.53
CA ARG A 233 -24.70 69.11 -40.71
C ARG A 233 -25.92 69.97 -40.45
N HIS A 234 -26.54 69.88 -39.28
CA HIS A 234 -27.65 70.73 -38.92
C HIS A 234 -27.24 72.21 -38.82
N TRP A 235 -26.13 72.52 -38.13
CA TRP A 235 -25.66 73.90 -37.93
C TRP A 235 -25.10 74.55 -39.20
N PHE A 236 -24.36 73.80 -40.03
CA PHE A 236 -23.70 74.35 -41.22
C PHE A 236 -24.42 74.06 -42.54
N GLY A 237 -25.34 73.08 -42.58
CA GLY A 237 -26.12 72.73 -43.77
C GLY A 237 -27.42 73.53 -43.93
N GLY A 238 -27.91 74.21 -42.89
CA GLY A 238 -29.10 75.08 -42.95
C GLY A 238 -28.86 76.51 -43.44
N GLY A 239 -27.62 76.84 -43.84
CA GLY A 239 -27.22 78.21 -44.23
C GLY A 239 -27.05 78.46 -45.74
N LEU A 240 -27.41 77.50 -46.59
CA LEU A 240 -27.33 77.62 -48.06
C LEU A 240 -28.71 77.41 -48.69
N SER A 241 -29.62 78.33 -48.43
CA SER A 241 -30.83 78.58 -49.24
C SER A 241 -31.17 80.05 -49.19
#